data_AF-A0A2Y9BJJ1-F1
#
_entry.id   AF-A0A2Y9BJJ1-F1
#
_cell.length_a   1.000
_cell.length_b   1.000
_cell.length_c   1.000
_cell.angle_alpha   90.00
_cell.angle_beta   90.00
_cell.angle_gamma   90.00
#
_symmetry.space_group_name_H-M   'P 1'
#
loop_
_entity.id
_entity.type
_entity.pdbx_description
1 polymer ?
#
loop_
_entity_poly.entity_id
_entity_poly.type
_entity_poly.pdbx_seq_one_letter_code
_entity_poly.pdbx_strand_id
1 'polypeptide(L)'
;MQKGLKKYFPLIRTRKEVLDEINRSPVCSWQFAQWNDEQKKEFLDVCTGVRGVKMTYDSFFKEIMNPDVHPERLEELLSLLLG
;
A
#
# COMPACT_ATOMS: atom_id res chain seq x y z
N MET A 1 -12.75 -23.65 2.87
CA MET A 1 -13.87 -22.70 3.03
C MET A 1 -13.32 -21.35 3.48
N GLN A 2 -13.05 -20.40 2.56
CA GLN A 2 -12.50 -19.08 2.90
C GLN A 2 -13.56 -17.97 2.72
N LYS A 3 -14.66 -18.02 3.49
CA LYS A 3 -15.73 -17.00 3.45
C LYS A 3 -15.83 -16.18 4.75
N GLY A 4 -14.70 -15.97 5.44
CA GLY A 4 -14.67 -15.35 6.77
C GLY A 4 -14.50 -13.84 6.75
N LEU A 5 -13.41 -13.31 6.22
CA LEU A 5 -13.01 -11.92 6.45
C LEU A 5 -13.55 -10.87 5.46
N LYS A 6 -13.76 -11.23 4.18
CA LYS A 6 -14.24 -10.28 3.15
C LYS A 6 -15.62 -9.69 3.47
N LYS A 7 -16.44 -10.41 4.25
CA LYS A 7 -17.76 -9.95 4.70
C LYS A 7 -17.67 -8.81 5.72
N TYR A 8 -16.61 -8.79 6.53
CA TYR A 8 -16.41 -7.80 7.59
C TYR A 8 -15.47 -6.66 7.17
N PHE A 9 -14.59 -6.92 6.19
CA PHE A 9 -13.68 -5.92 5.64
C PHE A 9 -13.89 -5.82 4.12
N PRO A 10 -14.83 -4.96 3.66
CA PRO A 10 -15.12 -4.78 2.24
C PRO A 10 -13.92 -4.24 1.44
N LEU A 11 -12.90 -3.70 2.14
CA LEU A 11 -11.62 -3.28 1.57
C LEU A 11 -10.70 -4.45 1.17
N ILE A 12 -10.96 -5.70 1.58
CA ILE A 12 -10.16 -6.84 1.16
C ILE A 12 -10.47 -7.15 -0.31
N ARG A 13 -9.65 -6.59 -1.19
CA ARG A 13 -9.70 -6.80 -2.63
C ARG A 13 -8.99 -8.10 -3.01
N THR A 14 -9.54 -8.81 -3.97
CA THR A 14 -8.90 -9.98 -4.58
C THR A 14 -7.97 -9.54 -5.71
N ARG A 15 -6.97 -10.37 -6.02
CA ARG A 15 -6.00 -10.10 -7.10
C ARG A 15 -6.70 -9.82 -8.44
N LYS A 16 -7.81 -10.51 -8.69
CA LYS A 16 -8.63 -10.33 -9.89
C LYS A 16 -9.32 -8.96 -9.91
N GLU A 17 -9.93 -8.54 -8.80
CA GLU A 17 -10.57 -7.21 -8.71
C GLU A 17 -9.57 -6.08 -8.95
N VAL A 18 -8.35 -6.20 -8.42
CA VAL A 18 -7.27 -5.22 -8.65
C VAL A 18 -6.82 -5.21 -10.11
N LEU A 19 -6.64 -6.38 -10.72
CA LEU A 19 -6.27 -6.47 -12.14
C LEU A 19 -7.35 -5.90 -13.06
N ASP A 20 -8.63 -6.17 -12.77
CA ASP A 20 -9.75 -5.63 -13.54
C ASP A 20 -9.78 -4.09 -13.46
N GLU A 21 -9.42 -3.50 -12.31
CA GLU A 21 -9.33 -2.04 -12.13
C GLU A 21 -8.14 -1.45 -12.91
N ILE A 22 -6.98 -2.09 -12.86
CA ILE A 22 -5.79 -1.68 -13.65
C ILE A 22 -6.12 -1.70 -15.15
N ASN A 23 -6.80 -2.75 -15.62
CA ASN A 23 -7.15 -2.92 -17.03
C ASN A 23 -8.23 -1.95 -17.51
N ARG A 24 -9.05 -1.39 -16.61
CA ARG A 24 -10.05 -0.35 -16.96
C ARG A 24 -9.40 0.99 -17.32
N SER A 25 -8.19 1.24 -16.82
CA SER A 25 -7.44 2.46 -17.12
C SER A 25 -6.33 2.14 -18.12
N PRO A 26 -6.39 2.67 -19.36
CA PRO A 26 -5.34 2.45 -20.36
C PRO A 26 -3.94 2.88 -19.86
N VAL A 27 -3.88 3.92 -19.04
CA VAL A 27 -2.62 4.42 -18.45
C VAL A 27 -2.08 3.43 -17.43
N CYS A 28 -2.91 2.95 -16.50
CA CYS A 28 -2.49 1.99 -15.48
C CYS A 28 -2.12 0.64 -16.10
N SER A 29 -2.90 0.18 -17.08
CA SER A 29 -2.60 -1.03 -17.84
C SER A 29 -1.26 -0.93 -18.57
N TRP A 30 -0.98 0.20 -19.20
CA TRP A 30 0.30 0.42 -19.89
C TRP A 30 1.47 0.41 -18.90
N GLN A 31 1.38 1.14 -17.79
CA GLN A 31 2.43 1.17 -16.75
C GLN A 31 2.65 -0.22 -16.13
N PHE A 32 1.57 -0.91 -15.79
CA PHE A 32 1.64 -2.25 -15.20
C PHE A 32 2.26 -3.25 -16.17
N ALA A 33 2.03 -3.13 -17.48
CA ALA A 33 2.64 -3.99 -18.48
C ALA A 33 4.17 -3.84 -18.55
N GLN A 34 4.71 -2.65 -18.30
CA GLN A 34 6.16 -2.38 -18.32
C GLN A 34 6.92 -3.00 -17.14
N TRP A 35 6.24 -3.41 -16.08
CA TRP A 35 6.89 -4.00 -14.90
C TRP A 35 7.29 -5.46 -15.12
N ASN A 36 8.34 -5.88 -14.41
CA ASN A 36 8.71 -7.30 -14.37
C ASN A 36 7.75 -8.11 -13.49
N ASP A 37 7.83 -9.44 -13.55
CA ASP A 37 6.88 -10.33 -12.87
C ASP A 37 6.96 -10.22 -11.34
N GLU A 38 8.13 -9.92 -10.79
CA GLU A 38 8.33 -9.71 -9.36
C GLU A 38 7.64 -8.43 -8.87
N GLN A 39 7.82 -7.32 -9.58
CA GLN A 39 7.15 -6.04 -9.32
C GLN A 39 5.64 -6.16 -9.44
N LYS A 40 5.15 -6.82 -10.49
CA LYS A 40 3.71 -7.11 -10.67
C LYS A 40 3.15 -7.91 -9.51
N LYS A 41 3.89 -8.93 -9.05
CA LYS A 41 3.48 -9.78 -7.93
C LYS A 41 3.48 -9.01 -6.62
N GLU A 42 4.51 -8.23 -6.34
CA GLU A 42 4.61 -7.42 -5.13
C GLU A 42 3.50 -6.38 -5.03
N PHE A 43 3.24 -5.64 -6.11
CA PHE A 43 2.15 -4.68 -6.14
C PHE A 43 0.79 -5.34 -5.86
N LEU A 44 0.52 -6.47 -6.51
CA LEU A 44 -0.73 -7.19 -6.30
C LEU A 44 -0.85 -7.79 -4.90
N ASP A 45 0.25 -8.26 -4.31
CA ASP A 45 0.26 -8.76 -2.94
C ASP A 45 0.02 -7.64 -1.92
N VAL A 46 0.51 -6.42 -2.20
CA VAL A 46 0.22 -5.19 -1.44
C VAL A 46 -1.26 -4.81 -1.55
N CYS A 47 -1.80 -4.70 -2.77
CA CYS A 47 -3.19 -4.30 -2.98
C CYS A 47 -4.22 -5.31 -2.45
N THR A 48 -3.84 -6.58 -2.31
CA THR A 48 -4.69 -7.64 -1.78
C THR A 48 -4.55 -7.85 -0.26
N GLY A 49 -3.66 -7.09 0.39
CA GLY A 49 -3.40 -7.20 1.82
C GLY A 49 -2.69 -8.50 2.24
N VAL A 50 -2.21 -9.30 1.27
CA VAL A 50 -1.40 -10.51 1.53
C VAL A 50 -0.01 -10.12 2.03
N ARG A 51 0.52 -9.02 1.51
CA ARG A 51 1.59 -8.25 2.15
C ARG A 51 0.99 -6.94 2.63
N GLY A 52 1.05 -6.66 3.94
CA GLY A 52 0.92 -5.27 4.37
C GLY A 52 2.03 -4.46 3.71
N VAL A 53 1.76 -3.22 3.30
CA VAL A 53 2.86 -2.29 3.06
C VAL A 53 3.64 -2.30 4.37
N LYS A 54 4.91 -2.73 4.36
CA LYS A 54 5.82 -2.53 5.49
C LYS A 54 6.10 -1.02 5.59
N MET A 55 5.07 -0.22 5.87
CA MET A 55 5.21 1.13 6.43
C MET A 55 5.77 1.04 7.86
N THR A 56 5.91 -0.16 8.42
CA THR A 56 6.70 -0.35 9.63
C THR A 56 8.19 -0.32 9.27
N TYR A 57 8.75 0.87 9.37
CA TYR A 57 10.16 1.14 9.72
C TYR A 57 11.28 0.91 8.69
N ASP A 58 11.00 0.77 7.40
CA ASP A 58 12.06 0.66 6.38
C ASP A 58 12.13 1.91 5.47
N SER A 59 13.19 2.69 5.67
CA SER A 59 13.69 3.83 4.88
C SER A 59 12.76 5.03 4.66
N PHE A 60 11.56 4.85 4.12
CA PHE A 60 10.67 5.97 3.77
C PHE A 60 10.18 6.74 4.99
N PHE A 61 9.78 6.04 6.05
CA PHE A 61 9.37 6.70 7.29
C PHE A 61 10.53 7.48 7.91
N LYS A 62 11.74 6.91 7.91
CA LYS A 62 12.92 7.58 8.45
C LYS A 62 13.27 8.84 7.68
N GLU A 63 13.06 8.87 6.37
CA GLU A 63 13.37 10.02 5.53
C GLU A 63 12.29 11.10 5.62
N ILE A 64 11.01 10.71 5.61
CA ILE A 64 9.87 11.63 5.70
C ILE A 64 9.74 12.24 7.10
N MET A 65 9.99 11.44 8.14
CA MET A 65 9.91 11.81 9.56
C MET A 65 11.29 12.00 10.19
N ASN A 66 12.32 12.34 9.39
CA ASN A 66 13.65 12.59 9.91
C ASN A 66 13.61 13.83 10.82
N PRO A 67 13.86 13.71 12.14
CA PRO A 67 13.82 14.86 13.04
C PRO A 67 14.94 15.86 12.77
N ASP A 68 16.04 15.44 12.13
CA ASP A 68 17.17 16.32 11.81
C ASP A 68 16.88 17.20 10.58
N VAL A 69 15.91 16.82 9.74
CA VAL A 69 15.57 17.53 8.49
C VAL A 69 14.22 18.22 8.60
N HIS A 70 13.24 17.55 9.21
CA HIS A 70 11.85 18.00 9.31
C HIS A 70 11.24 17.66 10.70
N PRO A 71 11.73 18.30 11.78
CA PRO A 71 11.25 18.04 13.13
C PRO A 71 9.74 18.31 13.31
N GLU A 72 9.19 19.27 12.56
CA GLU A 72 7.79 19.70 12.63
C GLU A 72 6.81 18.55 12.33
N ARG A 73 7.18 17.64 11.42
CA ARG A 73 6.31 16.53 11.00
C ARG A 73 6.18 15.47 12.09
N LEU A 74 7.29 15.22 12.79
CA LEU A 74 7.30 14.28 13.90
C LEU A 74 6.56 14.87 15.10
N GLU A 75 6.74 16.16 15.37
CA GLU A 75 6.04 16.87 16.45
C GLU A 75 4.52 16.93 16.21
N GLU A 76 4.08 17.21 14.98
CA GLU A 76 2.66 17.21 14.61
C GLU A 76 2.06 15.82 14.75
N LEU A 77 2.76 14.79 14.28
CA LEU A 77 2.34 13.40 14.46
C LEU A 77 2.20 13.03 15.94
N LEU A 78 3.20 13.37 16.77
CA LEU A 78 3.19 13.08 18.20
C LEU A 78 2.06 13.82 18.93
N SER A 79 1.81 15.09 18.57
CA SER A 79 0.71 15.87 19.11
C SER A 79 -0.65 15.25 18.78
N LEU A 80 -0.86 14.82 17.52
CA LEU A 80 -2.08 14.14 17.10
C LEU A 80 -2.30 12.79 17.80
N LEU A 81 -1.22 12.06 18.12
CA LEU A 81 -1.30 10.77 18.79
C LEU A 81 -1.49 10.87 20.31
N LEU A 82 -0.91 11.89 20.92
CA LEU A 82 -0.94 12.07 22.38
C LEU A 82 -2.14 12.90 22.86
N GLY A 83 -2.76 13.68 21.97
CA GLY A 83 -3.94 14.49 22.28
C GLY A 83 -3.59 15.82 22.92
#